data_AF-A0A832KQ81-F1
#
_entry.id   AF-A0A832KQ81-F1
#
_cell.length_a   1.000
_cell.length_b   1.000
_cell.length_c   1.000
_cell.angle_alpha   90.00
_cell.angle_beta   90.00
_cell.angle_gamma   90.00
#
_symmetry.space_group_name_H-M   'P 1'
#
loop_
_entity.id
_entity.type
_entity.pdbx_description
1 polymer ?
#
loop_
_entity_poly.entity_id
_entity_poly.type
_entity_poly.pdbx_seq_one_letter_code
_entity_poly.pdbx_strand_id
1 'polypeptide(L)'
;MGVITISRQMGSEGTYIGKKLAKELGLSYVDKQELGKIMREYGFSLFDEVYDAKPNFWERFDLERVSTVEFLIQAMRATAKVGDVVMLGRGGFGLFQG
;
A
#
# COMPACT_ATOMS: atom_id res chain seq x y z
N MET A 1 7.88 8.16 -15.03
CA MET A 1 7.51 7.06 -14.13
C MET A 1 5.98 7.00 -14.05
N GLY A 2 5.38 5.87 -14.38
CA GLY A 2 3.94 5.63 -14.32
C GLY A 2 3.57 4.83 -13.07
N VAL A 3 2.61 5.34 -12.31
CA VAL A 3 2.02 4.63 -11.17
C VAL A 3 0.58 4.30 -11.52
N ILE A 4 0.23 3.01 -11.53
CA ILE A 4 -1.14 2.55 -11.74
C ILE A 4 -1.69 2.12 -10.38
N THR A 5 -2.63 2.86 -9.83
CA THR A 5 -3.27 2.49 -8.55
C THR A 5 -4.59 1.78 -8.81
N ILE A 6 -4.81 0.63 -8.17
CA ILE A 6 -6.05 -0.15 -8.31
C ILE A 6 -6.77 -0.24 -6.97
N SER A 7 -7.90 0.44 -6.87
CA SER A 7 -8.91 0.23 -5.84
C SER A 7 -9.91 -0.82 -6.32
N ARG A 8 -10.41 -1.65 -5.41
CA ARG A 8 -11.28 -2.78 -5.78
C ARG A 8 -12.29 -3.12 -4.69
N GLN A 9 -13.44 -3.64 -5.10
CA GLN A 9 -14.41 -4.28 -4.20
C GLN A 9 -14.03 -5.75 -3.99
N MET A 10 -14.47 -6.34 -2.87
CA MET A 10 -14.31 -7.78 -2.65
C MET A 10 -15.09 -8.56 -3.72
N GLY A 11 -14.49 -9.61 -4.28
CA GLY A 11 -15.10 -10.41 -5.36
C GLY A 11 -15.03 -9.80 -6.77
N SER A 12 -14.41 -8.63 -6.95
CA SER A 12 -14.33 -7.96 -8.26
C SER A 12 -13.18 -8.42 -9.17
N GLU A 13 -12.40 -9.42 -8.75
CA GLU A 13 -11.19 -9.85 -9.45
C GLU A 13 -10.11 -8.75 -9.65
N GLY A 14 -10.21 -7.62 -8.94
CA GLY A 14 -9.24 -6.52 -9.07
C GLY A 14 -7.78 -6.93 -8.77
N THR A 15 -7.57 -7.91 -7.88
CA THR A 15 -6.24 -8.48 -7.62
C THR A 15 -5.69 -9.20 -8.87
N TYR A 16 -6.52 -10.01 -9.53
CA TYR A 16 -6.15 -10.73 -10.74
C TYR A 16 -5.81 -9.75 -11.86
N ILE A 17 -6.67 -8.75 -12.09
CA ILE A 17 -6.46 -7.70 -13.09
C ILE A 17 -5.14 -6.97 -12.84
N GLY A 18 -4.87 -6.55 -11.60
CA GLY A 18 -3.64 -5.84 -11.27
C GLY A 18 -2.37 -6.66 -11.49
N LYS A 19 -2.38 -7.95 -11.14
CA LYS A 19 -1.23 -8.84 -11.37
C LYS A 19 -1.00 -9.10 -12.86
N LYS A 20 -2.08 -9.32 -13.62
CA LYS A 20 -2.02 -9.54 -15.07
C LYS A 20 -1.49 -8.29 -15.79
N LEU A 21 -2.01 -7.12 -15.44
CA LEU A 21 -1.58 -5.83 -15.97
C LEU A 21 -0.09 -5.58 -15.71
N ALA A 22 0.37 -5.79 -14.47
CA ALA A 22 1.78 -5.65 -14.13
C ALA A 22 2.66 -6.58 -14.98
N LYS A 23 2.25 -7.84 -15.15
CA LYS A 23 2.97 -8.81 -15.98
C LYS A 23 3.02 -8.40 -17.46
N GLU A 24 1.89 -7.99 -18.02
CA GLU A 24 1.79 -7.63 -19.45
C GLU A 24 2.59 -6.36 -19.80
N LEU A 25 2.67 -5.41 -18.87
CA LEU A 25 3.40 -4.15 -19.04
C LEU A 25 4.85 -4.21 -18.53
N GLY A 26 5.29 -5.34 -17.96
CA GLY A 26 6.63 -5.47 -17.37
C GLY A 26 6.84 -4.58 -16.12
N LEU A 27 5.77 -4.26 -15.40
CA LEU A 27 5.77 -3.39 -14.22
C LEU A 27 5.88 -4.20 -12.93
N SER A 28 6.37 -3.54 -11.88
CA SER A 28 6.34 -4.13 -10.53
C SER A 28 4.89 -4.19 -10.02
N TYR A 29 4.55 -5.21 -9.25
CA TYR A 29 3.25 -5.33 -8.58
C TYR A 29 3.42 -5.24 -7.07
N VAL A 30 2.74 -4.29 -6.44
CA VAL A 30 2.84 -4.06 -4.99
C VAL A 30 1.47 -4.07 -4.33
N ASP A 31 1.30 -4.97 -3.36
CA ASP A 31 0.10 -5.10 -2.55
C ASP A 31 0.38 -4.92 -1.05
N LYS A 32 -0.57 -5.33 -0.18
CA LYS A 32 -0.42 -5.19 1.27
C LYS A 32 0.71 -6.10 1.78
N GLN A 33 0.87 -7.28 1.19
CA GLN A 33 1.88 -8.24 1.61
C GLN A 33 3.28 -7.73 1.28
N GLU A 34 3.47 -7.20 0.06
CA GLU A 34 4.76 -6.62 -0.33
C GLU A 34 5.12 -5.38 0.48
N LEU A 35 4.16 -4.47 0.70
CA LEU A 35 4.39 -3.33 1.60
C LEU A 35 4.66 -3.80 3.02
N GLY A 36 3.90 -4.76 3.55
CA GLY A 36 4.08 -5.29 4.90
C GLY A 36 5.47 -5.91 5.12
N LYS A 37 6.07 -6.55 4.10
CA LYS A 37 7.47 -6.99 4.18
C LYS A 37 8.39 -5.78 4.38
N ILE A 38 8.26 -4.73 3.58
CA ILE A 38 9.04 -3.49 3.72
C ILE A 38 8.83 -2.89 5.11
N MET A 39 7.59 -2.77 5.58
CA MET A 39 7.28 -2.23 6.92
C MET A 39 8.05 -2.98 8.02
N ARG A 40 8.04 -4.33 7.99
CA ARG A 40 8.70 -5.17 8.99
C ARG A 40 10.22 -5.06 9.00
N GLU A 41 10.85 -4.94 7.82
CA GLU A 41 12.30 -4.73 7.71
C GLU A 41 12.77 -3.43 8.41
N TYR A 42 11.87 -2.47 8.62
CA TYR A 42 12.15 -1.18 9.25
C TYR A 42 11.55 -1.05 10.65
N GLY A 43 11.21 -2.17 11.30
CA GLY A 43 10.79 -2.20 12.70
C GLY A 43 9.28 -2.10 12.94
N PHE A 44 8.45 -2.03 11.90
CA PHE A 44 6.99 -2.08 12.03
C PHE A 44 6.49 -3.53 12.03
N SER A 45 6.90 -4.31 13.04
CA SER A 45 6.57 -5.73 13.18
C SER A 45 5.06 -5.99 13.28
N LEU A 46 4.33 -5.03 13.88
CA LEU A 46 2.88 -5.09 14.10
C LEU A 46 2.05 -4.39 13.01
N PHE A 47 2.62 -4.23 11.80
CA PHE A 47 1.98 -3.49 10.72
C PHE A 47 0.58 -4.02 10.40
N ASP A 48 0.41 -5.35 10.33
CA ASP A 48 -0.84 -5.96 9.94
C ASP A 48 -1.94 -5.69 10.98
N GLU A 49 -1.60 -5.79 12.26
CA GLU A 49 -2.48 -5.51 13.41
C GLU A 49 -2.88 -4.03 13.45
N VAL A 50 -1.90 -3.13 13.36
CA VAL A 50 -2.15 -1.68 13.41
C VAL A 50 -2.96 -1.23 12.20
N TYR A 51 -2.67 -1.74 11.00
CA TYR A 51 -3.36 -1.32 9.79
C TYR A 51 -4.80 -1.84 9.70
N ASP A 52 -5.04 -3.11 10.05
CA ASP A 52 -6.38 -3.73 9.95
C ASP A 52 -7.30 -3.39 11.12
N ALA A 53 -6.75 -2.96 12.26
CA ALA A 53 -7.55 -2.52 13.39
C ALA A 53 -8.47 -1.35 12.99
N LYS A 54 -9.76 -1.47 13.35
CA LYS A 54 -10.74 -0.38 13.23
C LYS A 54 -10.46 0.62 14.36
N PRO A 55 -9.89 1.80 14.09
CA PRO A 55 -9.49 2.69 15.15
C PRO A 55 -10.72 3.30 15.82
N ASN A 56 -10.78 3.18 17.14
CA ASN A 56 -11.65 4.01 17.96
C ASN A 56 -11.19 5.49 17.90
N PHE A 57 -12.06 6.42 18.28
CA PHE A 57 -11.80 7.86 18.12
C PHE A 57 -10.44 8.31 18.70
N TRP A 58 -10.04 7.73 19.83
CA TRP A 58 -8.77 8.03 20.52
C TRP A 58 -7.54 7.35 19.89
N GLU A 59 -7.69 6.18 19.28
CA GLU A 59 -6.59 5.43 18.62
C GLU A 59 -6.14 6.09 17.30
N ARG A 60 -6.89 7.08 16.81
CA ARG A 60 -6.46 7.95 15.70
C ARG A 60 -5.35 8.92 16.10
N PHE A 61 -5.19 9.17 17.40
CA PHE A 61 -4.17 10.05 17.98
C PHE A 61 -3.00 9.25 18.61
N ASP A 62 -2.98 7.94 18.42
CA ASP A 62 -1.88 7.08 18.85
C ASP A 62 -0.64 7.32 17.98
N LEU A 63 0.49 7.66 18.61
CA LEU A 63 1.77 7.91 17.96
C LEU A 63 2.27 6.69 17.18
N GLU A 64 1.99 5.47 17.65
CA GLU A 64 2.38 4.24 16.95
C GLU A 64 1.59 4.09 15.65
N ARG A 65 0.28 4.38 15.67
CA ARG A 65 -0.55 4.36 14.46
C ARG A 65 -0.14 5.44 13.48
N VAL A 66 0.09 6.66 13.96
CA VAL A 66 0.51 7.79 13.13
C VAL A 66 1.83 7.47 12.42
N SER A 67 2.85 7.05 13.17
CA SER A 67 4.15 6.68 12.61
C SER A 67 4.06 5.50 11.63
N THR A 68 3.22 4.50 11.91
CA THR A 68 2.97 3.37 10.99
C THR A 68 2.36 3.85 9.67
N VAL A 69 1.36 4.73 9.72
CA VAL A 69 0.72 5.28 8.51
C VAL A 69 1.68 6.18 7.74
N GLU A 70 2.43 7.04 8.42
CA GLU A 70 3.45 7.90 7.80
C GLU A 70 4.51 7.07 7.09
N PHE A 71 5.03 6.02 7.74
CA PHE A 71 6.03 5.15 7.14
C PHE A 71 5.44 4.34 5.96
N LEU A 72 4.19 3.88 6.06
CA LEU A 72 3.49 3.25 4.93
C LEU A 72 3.41 4.18 3.72
N ILE A 73 3.09 5.47 3.93
CA ILE A 73 3.07 6.48 2.88
C ILE A 73 4.47 6.66 2.27
N GLN A 74 5.52 6.70 3.09
CA GLN A 74 6.90 6.78 2.60
C GLN A 74 7.30 5.55 1.80
N ALA A 75 6.96 4.34 2.26
CA ALA A 75 7.21 3.10 1.55
C ALA A 75 6.51 3.10 0.18
N MET A 76 5.23 3.49 0.13
CA MET A 76 4.49 3.62 -1.13
C MET A 76 5.15 4.62 -2.09
N ARG A 77 5.57 5.79 -1.61
CA ARG A 77 6.26 6.81 -2.42
C ARG A 77 7.63 6.31 -2.90
N ALA A 78 8.38 5.63 -2.05
CA ALA A 78 9.68 5.08 -2.39
C ALA A 78 9.56 4.00 -3.47
N THR A 79 8.62 3.06 -3.32
CA THR A 79 8.33 2.05 -4.35
C THR A 79 7.95 2.68 -5.67
N ALA A 80 7.11 3.71 -5.67
CA ALA A 80 6.74 4.46 -6.87
C ALA A 80 7.91 5.24 -7.51
N LYS A 81 8.94 5.59 -6.73
CA LYS A 81 10.13 6.31 -7.21
C LYS A 81 11.22 5.40 -7.76
N VAL A 82 11.24 4.13 -7.37
CA VAL A 82 12.22 3.14 -7.87
C VAL A 82 11.87 2.66 -9.27
N GLY A 83 10.58 2.56 -9.61
CA GLY A 83 10.17 2.09 -10.92
C GLY A 83 8.68 2.25 -11.20
N ASP A 84 8.30 1.95 -12.45
CA ASP A 84 6.91 1.89 -12.88
C ASP A 84 6.20 0.72 -12.17
N VAL A 85 5.08 1.02 -11.50
CA VAL A 85 4.44 0.10 -10.54
C VAL A 85 2.93 0.08 -10.66
N VAL A 86 2.36 -1.12 -10.54
CA VAL A 86 0.94 -1.35 -10.25
C VAL A 86 0.77 -1.54 -8.75
N MET A 87 0.00 -0.66 -8.11
CA MET A 87 -0.22 -0.65 -6.66
C MET A 87 -1.69 -0.89 -6.31
N LEU A 88 -1.99 -2.01 -5.65
CA LEU A 88 -3.37 -2.43 -5.38
C LEU A 88 -3.99 -1.87 -4.08
N GLY A 89 -4.39 -0.60 -3.96
CA GLY A 89 -5.17 -0.10 -2.80
C GLY A 89 -4.35 0.68 -1.76
N ARG A 90 -4.69 0.60 -0.46
CA ARG A 90 -4.11 1.40 0.66
C ARG A 90 -4.19 2.92 0.41
N GLY A 91 -5.30 3.36 -0.18
CA GLY A 91 -5.48 4.78 -0.50
C GLY A 91 -4.52 5.31 -1.58
N GLY A 92 -3.82 4.44 -2.32
CA GLY A 92 -2.91 4.86 -3.40
C GLY A 92 -3.54 5.83 -4.38
N PHE A 93 -4.82 5.62 -4.75
CA PHE A 93 -5.56 6.54 -5.62
C PHE A 93 -5.60 7.97 -5.09
N GLY A 94 -5.71 8.17 -3.77
CA GLY A 94 -5.68 9.50 -3.15
C GLY A 94 -4.26 10.04 -2.97
N LEU A 95 -3.31 9.16 -2.64
CA LEU A 95 -1.91 9.54 -2.41
C LEU A 95 -1.21 10.04 -3.69
N PHE A 96 -1.54 9.45 -4.84
CA PHE A 96 -0.90 9.73 -6.14
C PHE A 96 -1.80 10.55 -7.07
N GLN A 97 -2.76 11.32 -6.53
CA GLN A 97 -3.48 12.31 -7.34
C GLN A 97 -2.52 13.40 -7.79
N GLY A 98 -2.61 13.76 -9.07
CA GLY A 98 -1.94 14.93 -9.65
C GLY A 98 -2.74 16.19 -9.44
#